data_AF-A0A973W3R1-F1
#
_entry.id   AF-A0A973W3R1-F1
#
_cell.length_a   1.000
_cell.length_b   1.000
_cell.length_c   1.000
_cell.angle_alpha   90.00
_cell.angle_beta   90.00
_cell.angle_gamma   90.00
#
_symmetry.space_group_name_H-M   'P 1'
#
loop_
_entity.id
_entity.type
_entity.pdbx_description
1 polymer ?
#
loop_
_entity_poly.entity_id
_entity_poly.type
_entity_poly.pdbx_seq_one_letter_code
_entity_poly.pdbx_strand_id
1 'polypeptide(L)'
;MSTENKRQQGGLAETVRVVMHALIIALVIRTFLFQSFNIPSASMESTLLVGDYLFLSKYSYGYTHYSLPFSPPLFSGRIFGSEPKPGDVVVFRLPSDDSIDFIKRVIGLPGDRIQMIDGLLYINGTAVKRERADDFVDRDEGPRPVRVKRWRETLPNGVSYFTLDRIERSEYDNTQVYVVPPGHFFAMGDNRDNSADSRVPPARGGVGYVPFENLIGQAKMIFFSIGDEAPAWQVWRWPASLRWNRLFMIIR
;
A
#
# COMPACT_ATOMS: atom_id res chain seq x y z
N MET A 1 18.32 -62.22 -28.71
CA MET A 1 18.92 -61.11 -27.94
C MET A 1 18.08 -59.88 -28.19
N SER A 2 17.30 -59.51 -27.18
CA SER A 2 16.35 -58.39 -27.17
C SER A 2 17.08 -57.07 -26.96
N THR A 3 17.09 -56.22 -27.99
CA THR A 3 17.54 -54.83 -27.90
C THR A 3 16.52 -54.02 -27.12
N GLU A 4 16.96 -53.46 -26.00
CA GLU A 4 16.20 -52.59 -25.11
C GLU A 4 15.64 -51.37 -25.86
N ASN A 5 14.32 -51.24 -25.81
CA ASN A 5 13.60 -50.07 -26.28
C ASN A 5 13.59 -49.04 -25.14
N LYS A 6 14.66 -48.23 -25.01
CA LYS A 6 14.72 -47.08 -24.10
C LYS A 6 13.72 -46.01 -24.57
N ARG A 7 12.50 -46.10 -24.07
CA ARG A 7 11.40 -45.16 -24.34
C ARG A 7 11.77 -43.74 -23.94
N GLN A 8 11.51 -42.81 -24.86
CA GLN A 8 11.45 -41.36 -24.71
C GLN A 8 10.36 -40.92 -23.69
N GLN A 9 10.52 -41.23 -22.40
CA GLN A 9 9.58 -40.79 -21.34
C GLN A 9 10.01 -39.49 -20.63
N GLY A 10 11.16 -38.91 -20.99
CA GLY A 10 11.79 -37.81 -20.24
C GLY A 10 11.21 -36.41 -20.47
N GLY A 11 10.99 -35.98 -21.72
CA GLY A 11 10.83 -34.54 -22.01
C GLY A 11 9.58 -33.88 -21.41
N LEU A 12 8.39 -34.43 -21.68
CA LEU A 12 7.12 -33.81 -21.26
C LEU A 12 6.86 -33.96 -19.76
N ALA A 13 7.10 -35.14 -19.19
CA ALA A 13 6.90 -35.39 -17.76
C ALA A 13 7.86 -34.57 -16.89
N GLU A 14 9.11 -34.41 -17.32
CA GLU A 14 10.09 -33.56 -16.65
C GLU A 14 9.72 -32.08 -16.76
N THR A 15 9.29 -31.62 -17.95
CA THR A 15 8.83 -30.24 -18.14
C THR A 15 7.63 -29.92 -17.24
N VAL A 16 6.63 -30.79 -17.20
CA VAL A 16 5.45 -30.63 -16.33
C VAL A 16 5.90 -30.60 -14.86
N ARG A 17 6.82 -31.48 -14.46
CA ARG A 17 7.36 -31.50 -13.09
C ARG A 17 8.04 -30.17 -12.75
N VAL A 18 8.89 -29.63 -13.62
CA VAL A 18 9.57 -28.34 -13.39
C VAL A 18 8.55 -27.20 -13.25
N VAL A 19 7.57 -27.12 -14.15
CA VAL A 19 6.51 -26.11 -14.08
C VAL A 19 5.73 -26.22 -12.77
N MET A 20 5.38 -27.43 -12.34
CA MET A 20 4.69 -27.65 -11.07
C MET A 20 5.52 -27.19 -9.86
N HIS A 21 6.82 -27.49 -9.82
CA HIS A 21 7.70 -27.01 -8.74
C HIS A 21 7.79 -25.48 -8.75
N ALA A 22 7.93 -24.86 -9.92
CA ALA A 22 7.96 -23.41 -10.05
C ALA A 22 6.65 -22.76 -9.56
N LEU A 23 5.50 -23.33 -9.89
CA LEU A 23 4.19 -22.85 -9.41
C LEU A 23 4.03 -23.00 -7.90
N ILE A 24 4.47 -24.11 -7.31
CA ILE A 24 4.44 -24.32 -5.86
C ILE A 24 5.36 -23.32 -5.16
N ILE A 25 6.58 -23.13 -5.66
CA ILE A 25 7.52 -22.15 -5.09
C ILE A 25 6.92 -20.74 -5.19
N ALA A 26 6.38 -20.36 -6.35
CA ALA A 26 5.72 -19.07 -6.53
C ALA A 26 4.53 -18.89 -5.58
N LEU A 27 3.73 -19.93 -5.34
CA LEU A 27 2.62 -19.94 -4.40
C LEU A 27 3.09 -19.73 -2.96
N VAL A 28 4.14 -20.44 -2.54
CA VAL A 28 4.75 -20.31 -1.21
C VAL A 28 5.31 -18.90 -1.00
N ILE A 29 6.08 -18.39 -1.97
CA ILE A 29 6.63 -17.02 -1.91
C ILE A 29 5.49 -16.00 -1.82
N ARG A 30 4.46 -16.14 -2.66
CA ARG A 30 3.30 -15.24 -2.69
C ARG A 30 2.52 -15.25 -1.38
N THR A 31 2.40 -16.40 -0.74
CA THR A 31 1.61 -16.57 0.48
C THR A 31 2.36 -16.06 1.71
N PHE A 32 3.66 -16.37 1.81
CA PHE A 32 4.42 -16.16 3.04
C PHE A 32 5.39 -14.98 3.00
N LEU A 33 5.93 -14.63 1.82
CA LEU A 33 7.04 -13.68 1.73
C LEU A 33 6.60 -12.37 1.12
N PHE A 34 6.30 -12.37 -0.17
CA PHE A 34 6.10 -11.16 -0.95
C PHE A 34 4.93 -11.25 -1.91
N GLN A 35 4.11 -10.19 -1.93
CA GLN A 35 3.03 -10.04 -2.90
C GLN A 35 3.23 -8.75 -3.69
N SER A 36 3.08 -8.82 -5.01
CA SER A 36 3.13 -7.64 -5.88
C SER A 36 1.77 -6.94 -5.94
N PHE A 37 1.78 -5.62 -5.92
CA PHE A 37 0.60 -4.76 -6.09
C PHE A 37 0.91 -3.65 -7.10
N ASN A 38 -0.09 -3.24 -7.89
CA ASN A 38 -0.03 -2.01 -8.68
C ASN A 38 -0.85 -0.91 -7.97
N ILE A 39 -0.45 0.35 -8.14
CA ILE A 39 -1.13 1.51 -7.56
C ILE A 39 -2.05 2.14 -8.59
N PRO A 40 -3.39 2.03 -8.41
CA PRO A 40 -4.35 2.57 -9.37
C PRO A 40 -4.85 3.98 -9.02
N SER A 41 -4.53 4.51 -7.83
CA SER A 41 -5.10 5.78 -7.34
C SER A 41 -4.05 6.72 -6.77
N ALA A 42 -4.38 8.01 -6.77
CA ALA A 42 -3.54 9.12 -6.34
C ALA A 42 -3.51 9.37 -4.82
N SER A 43 -4.22 8.58 -4.02
CA SER A 43 -4.38 8.83 -2.58
C SER A 43 -3.10 8.78 -1.74
N MET A 44 -2.07 8.11 -2.25
CA MET A 44 -0.74 8.03 -1.64
C MET A 44 0.31 8.86 -2.39
N GLU A 45 -0.12 9.78 -3.26
CA GLU A 45 0.79 10.64 -4.03
C GLU A 45 1.75 11.43 -3.14
N SER A 46 2.89 11.79 -3.75
CA SER A 46 4.15 12.13 -3.10
C SER A 46 4.98 10.94 -2.60
N THR A 47 4.35 9.84 -2.17
CA THR A 47 5.07 8.60 -1.80
C THR A 47 4.91 7.54 -2.89
N LEU A 48 3.67 7.25 -3.28
CA LEU A 48 3.31 6.27 -4.31
C LEU A 48 2.55 6.98 -5.43
N LEU A 49 2.98 6.80 -6.66
CA LEU A 49 2.34 7.38 -7.84
C LEU A 49 1.47 6.34 -8.53
N VAL A 50 0.43 6.80 -9.23
CA VAL A 50 -0.35 5.95 -10.14
C VAL A 50 0.61 5.29 -11.15
N GLY A 51 0.48 3.98 -11.33
CA GLY A 51 1.38 3.19 -12.18
C GLY A 51 2.64 2.66 -11.48
N ASP A 52 2.82 2.91 -10.18
CA ASP A 52 3.82 2.20 -9.39
C ASP A 52 3.41 0.74 -9.16
N TYR A 53 4.40 -0.14 -9.18
CA TYR A 53 4.28 -1.54 -8.77
C TYR A 53 5.24 -1.80 -7.62
N LEU A 54 4.73 -2.41 -6.57
CA LEU A 54 5.44 -2.55 -5.32
C LEU A 54 5.38 -3.97 -4.77
N PHE A 55 6.40 -4.32 -3.99
CA PHE A 55 6.42 -5.52 -3.17
C PHE A 55 5.93 -5.20 -1.75
N LEU A 56 4.95 -5.99 -1.31
CA LEU A 56 4.53 -6.05 0.07
C LEU A 56 5.24 -7.17 0.81
N SER A 57 5.66 -6.94 2.05
CA SER A 57 6.04 -8.01 2.97
C SER A 57 4.83 -8.56 3.71
N LYS A 58 4.54 -9.85 3.51
CA LYS A 58 3.40 -10.55 4.15
C LYS A 58 3.67 -10.88 5.61
N TYR A 59 4.91 -11.15 5.95
CA TYR A 59 5.33 -11.55 7.29
C TYR A 59 5.37 -10.38 8.30
N SER A 60 5.39 -9.11 7.85
CA SER A 60 5.58 -7.94 8.73
C SER A 60 4.53 -7.84 9.82
N TYR A 61 3.30 -8.24 9.53
CA TYR A 61 2.19 -8.21 10.47
C TYR A 61 1.66 -9.60 10.78
N GLY A 62 2.36 -10.66 10.41
CA GLY A 62 1.85 -12.03 10.51
C GLY A 62 0.73 -12.34 9.50
N TYR A 63 0.07 -13.48 9.71
CA TYR A 63 -0.84 -14.06 8.71
C TYR A 63 -2.27 -14.15 9.22
N THR A 64 -3.21 -13.75 8.35
CA THR A 64 -4.64 -13.97 8.52
C THR A 64 -5.16 -14.79 7.35
N HIS A 65 -6.46 -15.11 7.34
CA HIS A 65 -7.07 -15.77 6.20
C HIS A 65 -6.90 -14.95 4.90
N TYR A 66 -6.82 -13.61 4.97
CA TYR A 66 -6.48 -12.73 3.84
C TYR A 66 -5.06 -12.91 3.29
N SER A 67 -4.17 -13.58 4.03
CA SER A 67 -2.83 -13.90 3.54
C SER A 67 -2.84 -15.02 2.50
N LEU A 68 -3.88 -15.86 2.51
CA LEU A 68 -4.02 -17.00 1.62
C LEU A 68 -4.62 -16.58 0.27
N PRO A 69 -4.25 -17.26 -0.84
CA PRO A 69 -4.93 -17.10 -2.12
C PRO A 69 -6.44 -17.33 -1.96
N PHE A 70 -7.25 -16.43 -2.52
CA PHE A 70 -8.72 -16.44 -2.45
C PHE A 70 -9.32 -16.25 -1.04
N SER A 71 -8.51 -15.92 -0.04
CA SER A 71 -8.96 -15.61 1.33
C SER A 71 -9.93 -16.64 1.96
N PRO A 72 -9.74 -17.98 1.83
CA PRO A 72 -10.68 -18.94 2.40
C PRO A 72 -10.77 -18.77 3.93
N PRO A 73 -11.97 -18.79 4.52
CA PRO A 73 -12.17 -18.55 5.96
C PRO A 73 -11.79 -19.78 6.80
N LEU A 74 -10.51 -20.18 6.72
CA LEU A 74 -9.98 -21.39 7.36
C LEU A 74 -9.69 -21.21 8.85
N PHE A 75 -9.43 -19.97 9.28
CA PHE A 75 -9.16 -19.62 10.67
C PHE A 75 -9.48 -18.15 10.93
N SER A 76 -9.74 -17.83 12.19
CA SER A 76 -9.93 -16.45 12.67
C SER A 76 -8.69 -15.97 13.42
N GLY A 77 -8.54 -14.65 13.49
CA GLY A 77 -7.41 -14.01 14.14
C GLY A 77 -6.13 -14.03 13.30
N ARG A 78 -5.00 -13.82 13.98
CA ARG A 78 -3.71 -13.53 13.35
C ARG A 78 -2.61 -14.39 13.98
N ILE A 79 -1.82 -15.03 13.12
CA ILE A 79 -0.71 -15.89 13.52
C ILE A 79 0.60 -15.13 13.33
N PHE A 80 1.48 -15.14 14.34
CA PHE A 80 2.73 -14.37 14.36
C PHE A 80 2.53 -12.87 14.13
N GLY A 81 1.44 -12.32 14.68
CA GLY A 81 1.07 -10.92 14.51
C GLY A 81 2.05 -9.97 15.17
N SER A 82 2.44 -8.93 14.43
CA SER A 82 3.14 -7.75 14.97
C SER A 82 2.36 -6.51 14.57
N GLU A 83 2.15 -5.59 15.51
CA GLU A 83 1.44 -4.35 15.21
C GLU A 83 2.26 -3.46 14.27
N PRO A 84 1.61 -2.70 13.37
CA PRO A 84 2.28 -1.69 12.58
C PRO A 84 2.83 -0.58 13.46
N LYS A 85 3.90 0.05 12.98
CA LYS A 85 4.48 1.23 13.61
C LYS A 85 3.89 2.49 13.00
N PRO A 86 3.86 3.61 13.75
CA PRO A 86 3.47 4.89 13.18
C PRO A 86 4.38 5.23 11.99
N GLY A 87 3.76 5.60 10.88
CA GLY A 87 4.42 5.88 9.61
C GLY A 87 4.51 4.69 8.67
N ASP A 88 4.20 3.46 9.08
CA ASP A 88 4.21 2.33 8.16
C ASP A 88 3.17 2.49 7.04
N VAL A 89 3.57 2.26 5.79
CA VAL A 89 2.65 2.18 4.65
C VAL A 89 2.12 0.75 4.54
N VAL A 90 0.81 0.58 4.71
CA VAL A 90 0.16 -0.73 4.86
C VAL A 90 -0.89 -0.96 3.80
N VAL A 91 -0.99 -2.20 3.34
CA VAL A 91 -2.11 -2.67 2.53
C VAL A 91 -3.04 -3.49 3.40
N PHE A 92 -4.33 -3.25 3.24
CA PHE A 92 -5.38 -3.90 4.02
C PHE A 92 -6.67 -4.05 3.22
N ARG A 93 -7.50 -5.01 3.61
CA ARG A 93 -8.87 -5.14 3.10
C ARG A 93 -9.73 -4.01 3.65
N LEU A 94 -10.48 -3.32 2.80
CA LEU A 94 -11.38 -2.27 3.24
C LEU A 94 -12.41 -2.86 4.25
N PRO A 95 -12.57 -2.30 5.46
CA PRO A 95 -13.42 -2.91 6.48
C PRO A 95 -14.90 -3.05 6.09
N SER A 96 -15.39 -2.18 5.21
CA SER A 96 -16.78 -2.23 4.71
C SER A 96 -16.97 -3.16 3.50
N ASP A 97 -15.89 -3.54 2.81
CA ASP A 97 -15.91 -4.41 1.64
C ASP A 97 -14.54 -5.09 1.47
N ASP A 98 -14.43 -6.34 1.91
CA ASP A 98 -13.17 -7.07 1.91
C ASP A 98 -12.75 -7.62 0.54
N SER A 99 -13.50 -7.31 -0.52
CA SER A 99 -13.08 -7.54 -1.90
C SER A 99 -12.10 -6.49 -2.41
N ILE A 100 -12.00 -5.34 -1.71
CA ILE A 100 -11.21 -4.18 -2.13
C ILE A 100 -9.97 -4.01 -1.25
N ASP A 101 -8.81 -3.87 -1.90
CA ASP A 101 -7.54 -3.57 -1.24
C ASP A 101 -7.29 -2.06 -1.18
N PHE A 102 -6.98 -1.56 0.01
CA PHE A 102 -6.55 -0.17 0.23
C PHE A 102 -5.09 -0.14 0.66
N ILE A 103 -4.40 0.94 0.28
CA ILE A 103 -3.07 1.27 0.76
C ILE A 103 -3.09 2.66 1.40
N LYS A 104 -2.63 2.75 2.66
CA LYS A 104 -2.57 4.00 3.44
C LYS A 104 -1.39 3.96 4.39
N ARG A 105 -1.02 5.11 4.96
CA ARG A 105 -0.02 5.23 6.01
C ARG A 105 -0.67 5.16 7.39
N VAL A 106 -0.15 4.35 8.29
CA VAL A 106 -0.61 4.28 9.68
C VAL A 106 -0.17 5.54 10.42
N ILE A 107 -1.12 6.26 10.99
CA ILE A 107 -0.90 7.50 11.74
C ILE A 107 -1.18 7.30 13.23
N GLY A 108 -2.29 6.65 13.58
CA GLY A 108 -2.69 6.40 14.96
C GLY A 108 -2.73 4.92 15.30
N LEU A 109 -2.24 4.58 16.49
CA LEU A 109 -2.29 3.27 17.12
C LEU A 109 -3.45 3.17 18.13
N PRO A 110 -3.80 1.97 18.62
CA PRO A 110 -4.81 1.81 19.66
C PRO A 110 -4.63 2.78 20.84
N GLY A 111 -5.69 3.52 21.18
CA GLY A 111 -5.70 4.50 22.25
C GLY A 111 -5.28 5.92 21.85
N ASP A 112 -4.68 6.12 20.67
CA ASP A 112 -4.29 7.45 20.22
C ASP A 112 -5.50 8.35 19.96
N ARG A 113 -5.30 9.66 20.16
CA ARG A 113 -6.24 10.72 19.80
C ARG A 113 -5.71 11.44 18.57
N ILE A 114 -6.41 11.32 17.45
CA ILE A 114 -6.02 11.90 16.16
C ILE A 114 -6.98 13.02 15.79
N GLN A 115 -6.45 14.16 15.33
CA GLN A 115 -7.28 15.29 14.88
C GLN A 115 -6.55 16.11 13.81
N MET A 116 -7.28 16.64 12.84
CA MET A 116 -6.81 17.72 11.96
C MET A 116 -7.38 19.04 12.46
N ILE A 117 -6.52 20.06 12.59
CA ILE A 117 -6.91 21.45 12.92
C ILE A 117 -6.20 22.36 11.92
N ASP A 118 -6.97 23.11 11.13
CA ASP A 118 -6.47 23.98 10.06
C ASP A 118 -5.41 23.33 9.16
N GLY A 119 -5.66 22.06 8.79
CA GLY A 119 -4.80 21.28 7.91
C GLY A 119 -3.55 20.71 8.60
N LEU A 120 -3.35 20.96 9.89
CA LEU A 120 -2.26 20.39 10.68
C LEU A 120 -2.71 19.15 11.45
N LEU A 121 -1.92 18.09 11.38
CA LEU A 121 -2.17 16.84 12.10
C LEU A 121 -1.74 16.96 13.56
N TYR A 122 -2.63 16.55 14.47
CA TYR A 122 -2.38 16.43 15.91
C TYR A 122 -2.51 14.96 16.33
N ILE A 123 -1.53 14.49 17.10
CA ILE A 123 -1.51 13.15 17.71
C ILE A 123 -1.38 13.34 19.23
N ASN A 124 -2.35 12.84 19.98
CA ASN A 124 -2.41 12.98 21.45
C ASN A 124 -2.28 14.44 21.91
N GLY A 125 -2.92 15.36 21.18
CA GLY A 125 -2.88 16.81 21.44
C GLY A 125 -1.59 17.51 21.03
N THR A 126 -0.59 16.78 20.53
CA THR A 126 0.68 17.36 20.05
C THR A 126 0.64 17.53 18.54
N ALA A 127 0.93 18.75 18.07
CA ALA A 127 1.05 19.03 16.64
C ALA A 127 2.23 18.25 16.03
N VAL A 128 1.97 17.52 14.95
CA VAL A 128 3.01 16.88 14.15
C VAL A 128 3.83 17.96 13.46
N LYS A 129 5.17 17.83 13.52
CA LYS A 129 6.07 18.80 12.88
C LYS A 129 5.79 18.80 11.37
N ARG A 130 5.53 19.98 10.81
CA ARG A 130 5.22 20.19 9.39
C ARG A 130 6.07 21.33 8.82
N GLU A 131 6.81 21.06 7.75
CA GLU A 131 7.72 22.01 7.10
C GLU A 131 7.35 22.16 5.61
N ARG A 132 7.26 23.40 5.10
CA ARG A 132 6.97 23.62 3.67
C ARG A 132 8.12 23.11 2.83
N ALA A 133 7.81 22.34 1.78
CA ALA A 133 8.76 21.93 0.76
C ALA A 133 8.41 22.58 -0.59
N ASP A 134 9.28 22.37 -1.58
CA ASP A 134 8.98 22.73 -2.97
C ASP A 134 7.70 22.03 -3.42
N ASP A 135 6.88 22.75 -4.18
CA ASP A 135 5.61 22.25 -4.70
C ASP A 135 5.81 20.94 -5.45
N PHE A 136 4.85 20.04 -5.28
CA PHE A 136 4.74 18.85 -6.11
C PHE A 136 4.14 19.24 -7.45
N VAL A 137 4.75 18.77 -8.54
CA VAL A 137 4.23 18.98 -9.89
C VAL A 137 3.55 17.70 -10.32
N ASP A 138 2.24 17.67 -10.15
CA ASP A 138 1.39 16.59 -10.64
C ASP A 138 1.28 16.69 -12.16
N ARG A 139 1.63 15.61 -12.86
CA ARG A 139 1.57 15.49 -14.32
C ARG A 139 0.59 14.42 -14.77
N ASP A 140 0.05 13.66 -13.84
CA ASP A 140 -0.69 12.43 -14.11
C ASP A 140 -2.22 12.67 -14.00
N GLU A 141 -2.69 13.62 -13.18
CA GLU A 141 -4.13 13.92 -12.99
C GLU A 141 -4.78 14.85 -14.06
N GLY A 142 -4.14 15.10 -15.22
CA GLY A 142 -4.79 15.89 -16.26
C GLY A 142 -3.93 16.33 -17.43
N PRO A 143 -4.50 17.10 -18.38
CA PRO A 143 -3.82 17.50 -19.61
C PRO A 143 -2.72 18.55 -19.38
N ARG A 144 -2.65 19.15 -18.19
CA ARG A 144 -1.66 20.17 -17.83
C ARG A 144 -1.10 19.89 -16.44
N PRO A 145 0.22 20.10 -16.24
CA PRO A 145 0.80 19.95 -14.92
C PRO A 145 0.18 20.91 -13.90
N VAL A 146 -0.17 20.39 -12.72
CA VAL A 146 -0.71 21.16 -11.60
C VAL A 146 0.34 21.25 -10.50
N ARG A 147 0.52 22.45 -9.93
CA ARG A 147 1.38 22.64 -8.76
C ARG A 147 0.56 22.49 -7.49
N VAL A 148 1.01 21.60 -6.61
CA VAL A 148 0.34 21.23 -5.37
C VAL A 148 1.26 21.57 -4.19
N LYS A 149 0.71 22.16 -3.12
CA LYS A 149 1.49 22.48 -1.93
C LYS A 149 1.96 21.16 -1.30
N ARG A 150 3.27 21.03 -1.10
CA ARG A 150 3.88 19.84 -0.50
C ARG A 150 4.52 20.18 0.83
N TRP A 151 4.35 19.29 1.79
CA TRP A 151 4.83 19.47 3.16
C TRP A 151 5.62 18.25 3.59
N ARG A 152 6.71 18.45 4.32
CA ARG A 152 7.39 17.38 5.05
C ARG A 152 6.76 17.30 6.43
N GLU A 153 6.20 16.14 6.76
CA GLU A 153 5.71 15.85 8.09
C GLU A 153 6.66 14.90 8.80
N THR A 154 6.87 15.11 10.11
CA THR A 154 7.69 14.26 10.97
C THR A 154 6.87 13.81 12.18
N LEU A 155 6.58 12.51 12.23
CA LEU A 155 5.84 11.89 13.32
C LEU A 155 6.66 11.88 14.62
N PRO A 156 6.01 11.70 15.79
CA PRO A 156 6.70 11.70 17.08
C PRO A 156 7.83 10.67 17.21
N ASN A 157 7.78 9.57 16.46
CA ASN A 157 8.83 8.55 16.42
C ASN A 157 10.00 8.90 15.47
N GLY A 158 9.99 10.08 14.86
CA GLY A 158 11.03 10.58 13.95
C GLY A 158 10.85 10.18 12.48
N VAL A 159 9.89 9.30 12.15
CA VAL A 159 9.59 8.96 10.75
C VAL A 159 9.11 10.21 10.03
N SER A 160 9.70 10.49 8.87
CA SER A 160 9.37 11.67 8.07
C SER A 160 9.02 11.30 6.64
N TYR A 161 7.95 11.88 6.12
CA TYR A 161 7.45 11.68 4.76
C TYR A 161 6.86 12.97 4.21
N PHE A 162 6.51 12.96 2.94
CA PHE A 162 5.89 14.11 2.29
C PHE A 162 4.38 13.90 2.17
N THR A 163 3.64 14.98 2.39
CA THR A 163 2.19 15.04 2.18
C THR A 163 1.83 16.14 1.18
N LEU A 164 0.72 15.94 0.48
CA LEU A 164 0.16 16.91 -0.44
C LEU A 164 -1.09 17.56 0.15
N ASP A 165 -1.22 18.85 -0.12
CA ASP A 165 -2.33 19.73 0.27
C ASP A 165 -2.76 20.45 -1.03
N ARG A 166 -3.87 19.97 -1.59
CA ARG A 166 -4.39 20.34 -2.92
C ARG A 166 -5.48 21.39 -2.83
N ILE A 167 -6.27 21.37 -1.75
CA ILE A 167 -7.46 22.19 -1.60
C ILE A 167 -7.28 23.09 -0.38
N GLU A 168 -7.24 24.40 -0.62
CA GLU A 168 -7.21 25.36 0.47
C GLU A 168 -8.54 25.32 1.25
N ARG A 169 -8.46 25.04 2.56
CA ARG A 169 -9.63 24.90 3.45
C ARG A 169 -10.55 23.74 3.04
N SER A 170 -9.93 22.58 2.86
CA SER A 170 -10.58 21.31 2.58
C SER A 170 -11.53 20.88 3.71
N GLU A 171 -12.52 20.04 3.40
CA GLU A 171 -13.38 19.43 4.43
C GLU A 171 -12.58 18.56 5.41
N TYR A 172 -11.36 18.14 5.03
CA TYR A 172 -10.47 17.31 5.85
C TYR A 172 -9.49 18.11 6.71
N ASP A 173 -9.46 19.43 6.58
CA ASP A 173 -8.53 20.29 7.32
C ASP A 173 -8.92 20.45 8.79
N ASN A 174 -10.20 20.30 9.09
CA ASN A 174 -10.76 20.42 10.43
C ASN A 174 -11.66 19.23 10.72
N THR A 175 -11.24 18.37 11.65
CA THR A 175 -11.99 17.16 12.00
C THR A 175 -12.39 17.16 13.47
N GLN A 176 -13.36 16.29 13.80
CA GLN A 176 -13.53 15.83 15.17
C GLN A 176 -12.27 15.10 15.68
N VAL A 177 -12.21 14.87 16.99
CA VAL A 177 -11.20 14.00 17.59
C VAL A 177 -11.60 12.55 17.34
N TYR A 178 -10.70 11.78 16.72
CA TYR A 178 -10.81 10.34 16.59
C TYR A 178 -10.04 9.68 17.74
N VAL A 179 -10.71 8.80 18.48
CA VAL A 179 -10.07 7.97 19.51
C VAL A 179 -9.96 6.57 18.95
N VAL A 180 -8.73 6.12 18.68
CA VAL A 180 -8.49 4.85 18.00
C VAL A 180 -8.88 3.69 18.93
N PRO A 181 -9.84 2.83 18.53
CA PRO A 181 -10.26 1.71 19.38
C PRO A 181 -9.15 0.67 19.60
N PRO A 182 -9.23 -0.14 20.67
CA PRO A 182 -8.39 -1.32 20.83
C PRO A 182 -8.42 -2.22 19.58
N GLY A 183 -7.25 -2.73 19.19
CA GLY A 183 -7.10 -3.62 18.02
C GLY A 183 -7.35 -2.96 16.66
N HIS A 184 -7.45 -1.63 16.61
CA HIS A 184 -7.65 -0.87 15.38
C HIS A 184 -6.54 0.16 15.16
N PHE A 185 -6.44 0.65 13.93
CA PHE A 185 -5.49 1.67 13.51
C PHE A 185 -6.17 2.82 12.79
N PHE A 186 -5.58 4.00 12.85
CA PHE A 186 -6.00 5.15 12.06
C PHE A 186 -5.01 5.35 10.92
N ALA A 187 -5.47 5.24 9.68
CA ALA A 187 -4.63 5.33 8.49
C ALA A 187 -5.04 6.48 7.60
N MET A 188 -4.07 7.21 7.04
CA MET A 188 -4.29 8.37 6.19
C MET A 188 -3.54 8.24 4.87
N GLY A 189 -4.07 8.89 3.83
CA GLY A 189 -3.36 9.06 2.57
C GLY A 189 -2.31 10.17 2.68
N ASP A 190 -1.21 10.02 1.94
CA ASP A 190 -0.19 11.07 1.84
C ASP A 190 -0.70 12.24 0.97
N ASN A 191 -1.64 11.99 0.05
CA ASN A 191 -2.40 13.03 -0.63
C ASN A 191 -3.64 13.41 0.21
N ARG A 192 -3.50 14.42 1.08
CA ARG A 192 -4.42 14.67 2.18
C ARG A 192 -5.82 15.07 1.75
N ASP A 193 -5.96 15.68 0.58
CA ASP A 193 -7.25 16.12 0.04
C ASP A 193 -7.87 15.15 -0.96
N ASN A 194 -7.07 14.24 -1.52
CA ASN A 194 -7.55 13.23 -2.46
C ASN A 194 -7.44 11.81 -1.90
N SER A 195 -7.92 11.62 -0.67
CA SER A 195 -7.82 10.33 0.02
C SER A 195 -9.07 10.01 0.85
N ALA A 196 -9.82 9.00 0.38
CA ALA A 196 -10.84 8.34 1.18
C ALA A 196 -10.17 7.42 2.21
N ASP A 197 -9.86 7.95 3.39
CA ASP A 197 -9.12 7.26 4.44
C ASP A 197 -9.88 7.26 5.78
N SER A 198 -9.18 7.05 6.91
CA SER A 198 -9.82 6.93 8.23
C SER A 198 -10.59 8.18 8.67
N ARG A 199 -10.32 9.35 8.08
CA ARG A 199 -11.09 10.56 8.32
C ARG A 199 -12.52 10.46 7.77
N VAL A 200 -12.71 9.66 6.71
CA VAL A 200 -13.99 9.49 6.03
C VAL A 200 -14.71 8.26 6.60
N PRO A 201 -15.97 8.38 7.03
CA PRO A 201 -16.72 7.24 7.57
C PRO A 201 -17.07 6.24 6.46
N PRO A 202 -17.21 4.93 6.77
CA PRO A 202 -17.59 3.91 5.81
C PRO A 202 -18.89 4.21 5.03
N ALA A 203 -19.87 4.84 5.69
CA ALA A 203 -21.13 5.26 5.07
C ALA A 203 -20.95 6.27 3.92
N ARG A 204 -19.79 6.94 3.81
CA ARG A 204 -19.42 7.83 2.69
C ARG A 204 -18.33 7.23 1.78
N GLY A 205 -18.11 5.92 1.84
CA GLY A 205 -17.06 5.24 1.07
C GLY A 205 -15.63 5.43 1.62
N GLY A 206 -15.52 5.87 2.88
CA GLY A 206 -14.24 5.99 3.59
C GLY A 206 -13.79 4.73 4.29
N VAL A 207 -12.60 4.77 4.89
CA VAL A 207 -12.01 3.60 5.56
C VAL A 207 -12.54 3.44 6.98
N GLY A 208 -12.78 4.54 7.71
CA GLY A 208 -12.94 4.48 9.17
C GLY A 208 -11.70 3.90 9.86
N TYR A 209 -11.88 3.23 11.00
CA TYR A 209 -10.76 2.57 11.67
C TYR A 209 -10.42 1.23 10.99
N VAL A 210 -9.12 0.92 10.87
CA VAL A 210 -8.64 -0.31 10.25
C VAL A 210 -8.44 -1.39 11.31
N PRO A 211 -9.23 -2.48 11.34
CA PRO A 211 -9.02 -3.57 12.27
C PRO A 211 -7.68 -4.27 12.00
N PHE A 212 -7.04 -4.80 13.04
CA PHE A 212 -5.76 -5.47 12.87
C PHE A 212 -5.84 -6.68 11.95
N GLU A 213 -6.96 -7.40 11.94
CA GLU A 213 -7.15 -8.56 11.06
C GLU A 213 -7.17 -8.22 9.56
N ASN A 214 -7.54 -6.99 9.20
CA ASN A 214 -7.61 -6.53 7.81
C ASN A 214 -6.23 -6.29 7.19
N LEU A 215 -5.17 -6.12 7.98
CA LEU A 215 -3.83 -5.85 7.45
C LEU A 215 -3.28 -7.06 6.66
N ILE A 216 -2.90 -6.83 5.41
CA ILE A 216 -2.34 -7.84 4.51
C ILE A 216 -0.81 -7.85 4.56
N GLY A 217 -0.20 -6.66 4.64
CA GLY A 217 1.26 -6.54 4.64
C GLY A 217 1.74 -5.10 4.57
N GLN A 218 3.05 -4.92 4.70
CA GLN A 218 3.71 -3.62 4.64
C GLN A 218 4.29 -3.38 3.25
N ALA A 219 4.09 -2.20 2.68
CA ALA A 219 4.75 -1.80 1.45
C ALA A 219 6.23 -1.50 1.69
N LYS A 220 7.13 -2.17 0.96
CA LYS A 220 8.58 -2.10 1.20
C LYS A 220 9.37 -1.47 0.06
N MET A 221 9.03 -1.79 -1.18
CA MET A 221 9.84 -1.37 -2.32
C MET A 221 8.98 -1.23 -3.56
N ILE A 222 9.21 -0.15 -4.31
CA ILE A 222 8.73 0.03 -5.68
C ILE A 222 9.70 -0.72 -6.60
N PHE A 223 9.26 -1.75 -7.30
CA PHE A 223 10.12 -2.52 -8.21
C PHE A 223 9.93 -2.15 -9.68
N PHE A 224 8.86 -1.42 -10.01
CA PHE A 224 8.55 -0.97 -11.37
C PHE A 224 7.62 0.25 -11.31
N SER A 225 7.72 1.18 -12.27
CA SER A 225 6.87 2.37 -12.32
C SER A 225 6.74 2.90 -13.74
N ILE A 226 5.51 3.19 -14.18
CA ILE A 226 5.19 3.64 -15.54
C ILE A 226 4.24 4.86 -15.51
N GLY A 227 4.49 5.86 -16.36
CA GLY A 227 3.81 7.16 -16.30
C GLY A 227 2.62 7.40 -17.23
N ASP A 228 2.48 6.64 -18.33
CA ASP A 228 1.62 7.06 -19.45
C ASP A 228 0.37 6.16 -19.66
N GLU A 229 -0.13 5.51 -18.61
CA GLU A 229 -1.16 4.45 -18.67
C GLU A 229 -0.84 3.30 -19.66
N ALA A 230 0.35 3.30 -20.26
CA ALA A 230 0.77 2.28 -21.21
C ALA A 230 0.70 0.92 -20.50
N PRO A 231 -0.06 -0.04 -21.04
CA PRO A 231 -0.14 -1.35 -20.42
C PRO A 231 1.25 -1.95 -20.26
N ALA A 232 1.49 -2.63 -19.13
CA ALA A 232 2.81 -3.22 -18.84
C ALA A 232 3.30 -4.16 -19.97
N TRP A 233 2.41 -4.81 -20.72
CA TRP A 233 2.81 -5.67 -21.84
C TRP A 233 3.40 -4.92 -23.06
N GLN A 234 3.26 -3.59 -23.15
CA GLN A 234 3.83 -2.77 -24.23
C GLN A 234 5.32 -2.48 -24.00
N VAL A 235 6.13 -3.54 -23.94
CA VAL A 235 7.56 -3.49 -23.60
C VAL A 235 8.39 -2.55 -24.49
N TRP A 236 7.96 -2.30 -25.73
CA TRP A 236 8.61 -1.37 -26.65
C TRP A 236 8.48 0.11 -26.24
N ARG A 237 7.48 0.46 -25.41
CA ARG A 237 7.30 1.83 -24.89
C ARG A 237 8.06 2.08 -23.59
N TRP A 238 8.50 1.02 -22.92
CA TRP A 238 9.12 1.10 -21.60
C TRP A 238 10.34 2.05 -21.54
N PRO A 239 11.26 2.08 -22.52
CA PRO A 239 12.40 2.99 -22.44
C PRO A 239 12.02 4.46 -22.22
N ALA A 240 10.90 4.90 -22.79
CA ALA A 240 10.38 6.26 -22.65
C ALA A 240 9.37 6.42 -21.50
N SER A 241 8.60 5.38 -21.19
CA SER A 241 7.48 5.47 -20.23
C SER A 241 7.88 5.12 -18.79
N LEU A 242 9.03 4.47 -18.60
CA LEU A 242 9.53 4.07 -17.29
C LEU A 242 9.99 5.28 -16.47
N ARG A 243 9.50 5.37 -15.24
CA ARG A 243 9.99 6.33 -14.25
C ARG A 243 11.26 5.77 -13.59
N TRP A 244 12.39 5.84 -14.30
CA TRP A 244 13.67 5.24 -13.91
C TRP A 244 14.13 5.61 -12.49
N ASN A 245 13.85 6.84 -12.05
CA ASN A 245 14.18 7.34 -10.72
C ASN A 245 13.37 6.68 -9.58
N ARG A 246 12.34 5.89 -9.89
CA ARG A 246 11.50 5.17 -8.92
C ARG A 246 11.80 3.67 -8.86
N LEU A 247 12.61 3.17 -9.78
CA LEU A 247 12.96 1.75 -9.85
C LEU A 247 13.77 1.34 -8.61
N PHE A 248 13.32 0.29 -7.91
CA PHE A 248 13.90 -0.22 -6.66
C PHE A 248 13.92 0.77 -5.49
N MET A 249 13.04 1.79 -5.51
CA MET A 249 12.94 2.75 -4.43
C MET A 249 12.33 2.10 -3.18
N ILE A 250 13.00 2.25 -2.04
CA ILE A 250 12.49 1.79 -0.74
C ILE A 250 11.40 2.76 -0.26
N ILE A 251 10.27 2.20 0.15
CA ILE A 251 9.15 2.95 0.71
C ILE A 251 9.44 3.21 2.19
N ARG A 252 9.31 4.46 2.61
CA ARG A 252 9.49 4.91 4.00
C ARG A 252 8.24 5.63 4.48
#